data_AF-A0A101IFJ2-F1
#
_entry.id   AF-A0A101IFJ2-F1
#
_cell.length_a   1.000
_cell.length_b   1.000
_cell.length_c   1.000
_cell.angle_alpha   90.00
_cell.angle_beta   90.00
_cell.angle_gamma   90.00
#
_symmetry.space_group_name_H-M   'P 1'
#
loop_
_entity.id
_entity.type
_entity.pdbx_description
1 polymer ?
#
loop_
_entity_poly.entity_id
_entity_poly.type
_entity_poly.pdbx_seq_one_letter_code
_entity_poly.pdbx_strand_id
1 'polypeptide(L)'
;NGENFAESWKANPAEFRAFKEFVSDFANRWKTLSSIRGINDISRHLEEMFGETVTKEALTKYSEDIQALREAERLTMGNATGNLSSVGDSELNSTTVRKNTFFGESR
;
A
#
# COMPACT_ATOMS: atom_id res chain seq x y z
N ASN A 1 3.96 -12.68 29.38
CA ASN A 1 4.65 -11.50 29.94
C ASN A 1 4.11 -10.27 29.25
N GLY A 2 3.11 -9.62 29.83
CA GLY A 2 2.52 -8.41 29.28
C GLY A 2 3.38 -7.21 29.67
N GLU A 3 4.15 -6.71 28.72
CA GLU A 3 4.90 -5.47 28.89
C GLU A 3 3.87 -4.33 29.04
N ASN A 4 3.80 -3.73 30.24
CA ASN A 4 2.83 -2.66 30.50
C ASN A 4 3.46 -1.32 30.12
N PHE A 5 3.33 -0.94 28.84
CA PHE A 5 3.82 0.34 28.30
C PHE A 5 3.36 1.55 29.14
N ALA A 6 2.18 1.46 29.76
CA ALA A 6 1.67 2.51 30.62
C ALA A 6 2.46 2.70 31.93
N GLU A 7 3.11 1.64 32.45
CA GLU A 7 4.01 1.74 33.59
C GLU A 7 5.38 2.30 33.19
N SER A 8 5.91 1.89 32.03
CA SER A 8 7.17 2.42 31.48
C SER A 8 7.08 3.92 31.19
N TRP A 9 5.95 4.37 30.63
CA TRP A 9 5.73 5.79 30.31
C TRP A 9 5.50 6.69 31.52
N LYS A 10 5.00 6.13 32.64
CA LYS A 10 4.95 6.86 33.92
C LYS A 10 6.35 7.10 34.47
N ALA A 11 7.24 6.12 34.32
CA ALA A 11 8.64 6.25 34.73
C ALA A 11 9.43 7.19 33.79
N ASN A 12 9.15 7.14 32.48
CA ASN A 12 9.83 7.96 31.46
C ASN A 12 8.84 8.78 30.61
N PRO A 13 8.37 9.95 31.09
CA PRO A 13 7.46 10.81 30.32
C PRO A 13 8.02 11.30 28.97
N ALA A 14 9.34 11.36 28.84
CA ALA A 14 10.01 11.74 27.60
C ALA A 14 9.78 10.72 26.48
N GLU A 15 9.79 9.42 26.79
CA GLU A 15 9.52 8.35 25.82
C GLU A 15 8.07 8.42 25.32
N PHE A 16 7.12 8.67 26.23
CA PHE A 16 5.72 8.87 25.84
C PHE A 16 5.53 10.09 24.94
N ARG A 17 6.26 11.18 25.22
CA ARG A 17 6.24 12.35 24.35
C ARG A 17 6.80 12.03 22.96
N ALA A 18 7.95 11.38 22.88
CA ALA A 18 8.56 10.97 21.62
C ALA A 18 7.63 10.02 20.82
N PHE A 19 6.95 9.10 21.51
CA PHE A 19 5.96 8.23 20.89
C PHE A 19 4.77 9.01 20.31
N LYS A 20 4.21 9.97 21.05
CA LYS A 20 3.13 10.83 20.53
C LYS A 20 3.58 11.64 19.32
N GLU A 21 4.79 12.19 19.36
CA GLU A 21 5.38 12.93 18.24
C GLU A 21 5.52 12.02 17.02
N PHE A 22 6.04 10.80 17.20
CA PHE A 22 6.11 9.78 16.15
C PHE A 22 4.73 9.43 15.56
N VAL A 23 3.72 9.15 16.38
CA VAL A 23 2.37 8.80 15.89
C VAL A 23 1.76 9.95 15.09
N SER A 24 1.95 11.19 15.55
CA SER A 24 1.46 12.37 14.84
C SER A 24 2.19 12.57 13.50
N ASP A 25 3.51 12.42 13.47
CA ASP A 25 4.29 12.51 12.24
C ASP A 25 3.90 11.41 11.25
N PHE A 26 3.79 10.18 11.73
CA PHE A 26 3.34 9.04 10.94
C PHE A 26 1.97 9.30 10.30
N ALA A 27 0.99 9.77 11.07
CA ALA A 27 -0.35 10.07 10.56
C ALA A 27 -0.31 11.14 9.45
N ASN A 28 0.53 12.15 9.59
CA ASN A 28 0.71 13.19 8.58
C ASN A 28 1.37 12.63 7.31
N ARG A 29 2.45 11.86 7.44
CA ARG A 29 3.15 11.22 6.31
C ARG A 29 2.23 10.25 5.57
N TRP A 30 1.44 9.47 6.30
CA TRP A 30 0.44 8.57 5.72
C TRP A 30 -0.66 9.30 4.95
N LYS A 31 -1.16 10.41 5.51
CA LYS A 31 -2.13 11.27 4.81
C LYS A 31 -1.54 11.83 3.52
N THR A 32 -0.29 12.31 3.55
CA THR A 32 0.41 12.77 2.35
C THR A 32 0.52 11.66 1.32
N LEU A 33 0.95 10.45 1.73
CA LEU A 33 1.07 9.29 0.85
C LEU A 33 -0.23 9.01 0.08
N SER A 34 -1.39 9.11 0.75
CA SER A 34 -2.69 8.88 0.13
C SER A 34 -3.06 9.86 -1.00
N SER A 35 -2.39 11.01 -1.05
CA SER A 35 -2.58 12.04 -2.08
C SER A 35 -1.59 11.94 -3.24
N ILE A 36 -0.50 11.20 -3.06
CA ILE A 36 0.54 11.03 -4.08
C ILE A 36 0.03 10.09 -5.17
N ARG A 37 0.28 10.46 -6.42
CA ARG A 37 0.04 9.60 -7.58
C ARG A 37 1.36 9.24 -8.23
N GLY A 38 1.41 8.04 -8.79
CA GLY A 38 2.61 7.50 -9.43
C GLY A 38 3.37 6.55 -8.51
N ILE A 39 3.62 5.34 -9.01
CA ILE A 39 4.21 4.25 -8.21
C ILE A 39 5.63 4.58 -7.72
N ASN A 40 6.39 5.33 -8.51
CA ASN A 40 7.76 5.73 -8.15
C ASN A 40 7.77 6.70 -6.96
N ASP A 41 6.89 7.70 -6.97
CA ASP A 41 6.80 8.67 -5.88
C ASP A 41 6.23 8.04 -4.60
N ILE A 42 5.28 7.11 -4.75
CA ILE A 42 4.76 6.29 -3.65
C ILE A 42 5.89 5.42 -3.07
N SER A 43 6.68 4.75 -3.93
CA SER A 43 7.82 3.93 -3.52
C SER A 43 8.81 4.74 -2.69
N ARG A 44 9.26 5.90 -3.19
CA ARG A 44 10.22 6.75 -2.47
C ARG A 44 9.72 7.12 -1.07
N HIS A 45 8.45 7.52 -0.93
CA HIS A 45 7.90 7.88 0.38
C HIS A 45 7.76 6.69 1.31
N LEU A 46 7.41 5.51 0.80
CA LEU A 46 7.38 4.28 1.58
C LEU A 46 8.79 3.89 2.04
N GLU A 47 9.82 4.02 1.19
CA GLU A 47 11.21 3.76 1.55
C GLU A 47 11.69 4.68 2.67
N GLU A 48 11.33 5.96 2.64
CA GLU A 48 11.62 6.91 3.72
C GLU A 48 10.89 6.58 5.03
N MET A 49 9.72 5.93 4.97
CA MET A 49 8.91 5.60 6.16
C MET A 49 9.32 4.26 6.80
N PHE A 50 9.60 3.26 5.97
CA PHE A 50 9.73 1.86 6.41
C PHE A 50 11.06 1.21 6.00
N GLY A 51 11.89 1.91 5.21
CA GLY A 51 13.13 1.39 4.66
C GLY A 51 12.94 0.72 3.30
N GLU A 52 14.07 0.57 2.60
CA GLU A 52 14.13 0.06 1.23
C GLU A 52 13.63 -1.39 1.10
N THR A 53 14.12 -2.29 1.95
CA THR A 53 13.80 -3.72 1.89
C THR A 53 12.31 -3.99 2.02
N VAL A 54 11.68 -3.47 3.09
CA VAL A 54 10.26 -3.68 3.37
C VAL A 54 9.40 -3.11 2.24
N THR A 55 9.78 -1.94 1.73
CA THR A 55 9.05 -1.30 0.63
C THR A 55 9.12 -2.13 -0.65
N LYS A 56 10.30 -2.62 -1.01
CA LYS A 56 10.48 -3.48 -2.19
C LYS A 56 9.70 -4.77 -2.09
N GLU A 57 9.71 -5.42 -0.93
CA GLU A 57 8.94 -6.64 -0.69
C GLU A 57 7.43 -6.39 -0.86
N ALA A 58 6.92 -5.32 -0.25
CA ALA A 58 5.50 -4.95 -0.35
C ALA A 58 5.09 -4.61 -1.79
N LEU A 59 5.90 -3.85 -2.53
CA LEU A 59 5.61 -3.49 -3.92
C LEU A 59 5.73 -4.68 -4.88
N THR A 60 6.68 -5.59 -4.62
CA THR A 60 6.81 -6.83 -5.38
C THR A 60 5.57 -7.68 -5.19
N LYS A 61 5.16 -7.92 -3.94
CA LYS A 61 3.94 -8.69 -3.64
C LYS A 61 2.68 -8.06 -4.23
N TYR A 62 2.55 -6.73 -4.15
CA TYR A 62 1.45 -6.01 -4.78
C TYR A 62 1.43 -6.24 -6.31
N SER A 63 2.60 -6.21 -6.96
CA SER A 63 2.71 -6.45 -8.39
C SER A 63 2.34 -7.88 -8.77
N GLU A 64 2.79 -8.87 -8.00
CA GLU A 64 2.42 -10.28 -8.15
C GLU A 64 0.91 -10.50 -8.01
N ASP A 65 0.28 -9.88 -7.01
CA ASP A 65 -1.17 -9.98 -6.78
C ASP A 65 -1.98 -9.38 -7.93
N ILE A 66 -1.57 -8.20 -8.42
CA ILE A 66 -2.21 -7.57 -9.58
C ILE A 66 -2.02 -8.42 -10.84
N GLN A 67 -0.84 -9.04 -11.01
CA GLN A 67 -0.59 -9.95 -12.12
C GLN A 67 -1.48 -11.20 -12.04
N ALA A 68 -1.54 -11.86 -10.88
CA ALA A 68 -2.39 -13.03 -10.67
C ALA A 68 -3.88 -12.73 -10.93
N LEU A 69 -4.36 -11.56 -10.47
CA LEU A 69 -5.73 -11.11 -10.77
C LEU A 69 -5.93 -10.90 -12.28
N ARG A 70 -4.95 -10.33 -12.99
CA ARG A 70 -5.04 -10.11 -14.44
C ARG A 70 -5.04 -11.43 -15.21
N GLU A 71 -4.19 -12.37 -14.83
CA GLU A 71 -4.10 -13.71 -15.46
C GLU A 71 -5.38 -14.52 -15.25
N ALA A 72 -6.01 -14.38 -14.08
CA ALA A 72 -7.30 -14.98 -13.77
C ALA A 72 -8.49 -14.26 -14.41
N GLU A 73 -8.28 -13.16 -15.17
CA GLU A 73 -9.35 -12.30 -15.73
C GLU A 73 -10.25 -11.69 -14.64
N ARG A 74 -9.69 -11.54 -13.43
CA ARG A 74 -10.35 -11.00 -12.24
C ARG A 74 -9.88 -9.59 -11.88
N LEU A 75 -8.99 -8.99 -12.67
CA LEU A 75 -8.63 -7.59 -12.53
C LEU A 75 -9.61 -6.72 -13.32
N THR A 76 -10.25 -5.76 -12.66
CA THR A 76 -11.21 -4.81 -13.25
C THR A 76 -10.76 -3.38 -13.04
N MET A 77 -11.18 -2.49 -13.93
CA MET A 77 -11.02 -1.05 -13.82
C MET A 77 -12.40 -0.40 -13.66
N GLY A 78 -12.57 0.42 -12.62
CA GLY A 78 -13.81 1.19 -12.43
C GLY A 78 -13.95 2.26 -13.52
N ASN A 79 -15.08 2.29 -14.23
CA ASN A 79 -15.24 3.18 -15.39
C ASN A 79 -15.26 4.67 -15.01
N ALA A 80 -15.72 5.01 -13.80
CA ALA A 80 -15.79 6.39 -13.32
C ALA A 80 -14.47 6.89 -12.70
N THR A 81 -13.68 6.01 -12.11
CA THR A 81 -12.52 6.38 -11.28
C THR A 81 -11.18 5.97 -11.89
N GLY A 82 -11.16 5.03 -12.83
CA GLY A 82 -9.94 4.45 -13.39
C GLY A 82 -9.17 3.57 -12.41
N ASN A 83 -9.73 3.29 -11.23
CA ASN A 83 -9.07 2.48 -10.20
C ASN A 83 -9.08 1.00 -10.57
N LEU A 84 -8.01 0.29 -10.22
CA LEU A 84 -7.90 -1.16 -10.40
C LEU A 84 -8.36 -1.90 -9.15
N SER A 85 -9.18 -2.93 -9.32
CA SER A 85 -9.67 -3.77 -8.22
C SER A 85 -10.01 -5.19 -8.67
N SER A 86 -10.19 -6.10 -7.71
CA SER A 86 -10.69 -7.44 -7.97
C SER A 86 -12.15 -7.41 -8.44
N VAL A 87 -12.52 -8.37 -9.31
CA VAL A 87 -13.92 -8.71 -9.60
C VAL A 87 -14.62 -9.00 -8.27
N GLY A 88 -15.59 -8.17 -7.92
CA GLY A 88 -16.34 -8.19 -6.65
C GLY A 88 -16.21 -6.92 -5.82
N ASP A 89 -15.11 -6.15 -5.97
CA ASP A 89 -14.87 -4.88 -5.24
C ASP A 89 -15.24 -3.63 -6.06
N SER A 90 -15.40 -3.75 -7.38
CA SER A 90 -15.69 -2.60 -8.25
C SER A 90 -17.18 -2.29 -8.35
N GLU A 91 -17.47 -0.99 -8.37
CA GLU A 91 -18.77 -0.36 -8.65
C GLU A 91 -19.51 -1.00 -9.83
N LEU A 92 -20.84 -0.87 -9.85
CA LEU A 92 -21.83 -1.38 -10.83
C LEU A 92 -21.48 -1.24 -12.33
N ASN A 93 -20.40 -0.54 -12.69
CA ASN A 93 -19.90 -0.34 -14.04
C ASN A 93 -18.36 -0.45 -14.07
N SER A 94 -17.83 -1.66 -14.24
CA SER A 94 -16.39 -1.93 -14.32
C SER A 94 -16.02 -2.66 -15.61
N THR A 95 -14.85 -2.37 -16.16
CA THR A 95 -14.31 -3.06 -17.35
C THR A 95 -13.17 -4.00 -16.95
N THR A 96 -13.22 -5.26 -17.38
CA THR A 96 -12.14 -6.23 -17.15
C THR A 96 -10.86 -5.81 -17.87
N VAL A 97 -9.74 -5.84 -17.15
CA VAL A 97 -8.42 -5.57 -17.69
C VAL A 97 -7.93 -6.80 -18.46
N ARG A 98 -7.69 -6.62 -19.76
CA ARG A 98 -7.18 -7.70 -20.62
C ARG A 98 -5.77 -8.12 -20.23
N LYS A 99 -5.44 -9.38 -20.54
CA LYS A 99 -4.08 -9.93 -20.44
C LYS A 99 -3.13 -9.14 -21.33
N ASN A 100 -1.87 -9.02 -20.88
CA ASN A 100 -0.83 -8.36 -21.66
C ASN A 100 -0.33 -9.34 -22.74
N THR A 101 -0.46 -8.98 -24.02
CA THR A 101 0.00 -9.79 -25.16
C THR A 101 1.28 -9.24 -25.81
N PHE A 102 1.94 -8.23 -25.20
CA PHE A 102 3.08 -7.51 -25.78
C PHE A 102 4.30 -8.41 -26.00
N PHE A 103 4.50 -9.43 -25.18
CA PHE A 103 5.60 -10.39 -25.33
C PHE A 103 5.18 -11.69 -26.05
N GLY A 104 3.99 -11.72 -26.67
CA GLY A 104 3.43 -12.91 -27.33
C GLY A 104 2.83 -13.90 -26.34
N GLU A 105 1.87 -14.71 -26.83
CA GLU A 105 1.37 -15.86 -26.08
C GLU A 105 2.53 -16.84 -25.90
N SER A 106 2.97 -17.04 -24.65
CA SER A 106 3.81 -18.18 -24.31
C SER A 106 3.05 -19.43 -24.75
N ARG A 107 3.50 -20.03 -25.87
CA ARG A 107 3.01 -21.31 -26.40
C ARG A 107 3.13 -22.42 -25.36
#